data_AF-A0A7Y7LRK0-F1
#
_entry.id   AF-A0A7Y7LRK0-F1
#
_cell.length_a   1.000
_cell.length_b   1.000
_cell.length_c   1.000
_cell.angle_alpha   90.00
_cell.angle_beta   90.00
_cell.angle_gamma   90.00
#
_symmetry.space_group_name_H-M   'P 1'
#
loop_
_entity.id
_entity.type
_entity.pdbx_description
1 polymer ?
#
loop_
_entity_poly.entity_id
_entity_poly.type
_entity_poly.pdbx_seq_one_letter_code
_entity_poly.pdbx_strand_id
1 'polypeptide(L)'
;MAASARASARASSSPESSETASVESLALQASDDVDSLHELQRAYAGLEKLIVSQTVNDTEEIHPTRTELGALVRVVNEELKRRIEAADSALQSLRIALDAGGPR
;
A
#
# COMPACT_ATOMS: atom_id res chain seq x y z
N MET A 1 -53.18 30.81 6.74
CA MET A 1 -52.63 29.45 6.57
C MET A 1 -52.34 29.29 5.07
N ALA A 2 -51.12 29.57 4.60
CA ALA A 2 -49.98 28.65 4.38
C ALA A 2 -50.35 27.51 3.37
N ALA A 3 -49.61 27.20 2.30
CA ALA A 3 -48.21 27.43 1.96
C ALA A 3 -47.97 27.36 0.43
N SER A 4 -46.93 28.06 -0.05
CA SER A 4 -46.35 27.90 -1.39
C SER A 4 -45.59 26.58 -1.50
N ALA A 5 -45.95 25.78 -2.50
CA ALA A 5 -45.15 24.63 -2.93
C ALA A 5 -43.95 25.16 -3.75
N ARG A 6 -42.77 25.21 -3.13
CA ARG A 6 -41.52 25.39 -3.87
C ARG A 6 -41.15 24.05 -4.50
N ALA A 7 -41.31 23.95 -5.81
CA ALA A 7 -40.74 22.87 -6.59
C ALA A 7 -39.20 23.02 -6.58
N SER A 8 -38.51 22.11 -5.88
CA SER A 8 -37.05 22.04 -5.89
C SER A 8 -36.56 21.76 -7.31
N ALA A 9 -35.79 22.72 -7.84
CA ALA A 9 -35.01 22.55 -9.04
C ALA A 9 -33.94 21.46 -8.81
N ARG A 10 -33.85 20.57 -9.80
CA ARG A 10 -32.73 19.70 -10.18
C ARG A 10 -31.47 19.79 -9.31
N ALA A 11 -31.12 18.66 -8.70
CA ALA A 11 -29.73 18.20 -8.66
C ALA A 11 -29.68 16.81 -9.32
N SER A 12 -29.88 16.79 -10.63
CA SER A 12 -29.47 15.65 -11.45
C SER A 12 -27.95 15.73 -11.56
N SER A 13 -27.24 15.06 -10.67
CA SER A 13 -25.82 14.78 -10.83
C SER A 13 -25.63 14.05 -12.16
N SER A 14 -24.92 14.69 -13.09
CA SER A 14 -24.63 14.11 -14.41
C SER A 14 -23.85 12.80 -14.25
N PRO A 15 -24.08 11.78 -15.08
CA PRO A 15 -23.26 10.56 -15.08
C PRO A 15 -21.77 10.87 -15.31
N GLU A 16 -21.48 11.92 -16.09
CA GLU A 16 -20.11 12.39 -16.38
C GLU A 16 -19.33 12.76 -15.10
N SER A 17 -20.01 13.27 -14.07
CA SER A 17 -19.39 13.65 -12.80
C SER A 17 -18.86 12.44 -12.02
N SER A 18 -19.48 11.26 -12.19
CA SER A 18 -19.03 10.02 -11.55
C SER A 18 -17.89 9.36 -12.33
N GLU A 19 -17.90 9.44 -13.65
CA GLU A 19 -16.81 8.90 -14.48
C GLU A 19 -15.51 9.70 -14.31
N THR A 20 -15.58 11.04 -14.27
CA THR A 20 -14.40 11.88 -14.02
C THR A 20 -13.81 11.65 -12.64
N ALA A 21 -14.67 11.50 -11.61
CA ALA A 21 -14.22 11.18 -10.25
C ALA A 21 -13.54 9.79 -10.18
N SER A 22 -14.02 8.82 -10.96
CA SER A 22 -13.39 7.49 -11.08
C SER A 22 -12.02 7.57 -11.76
N VAL A 23 -11.86 8.39 -12.80
CA VAL A 23 -10.58 8.56 -13.51
C VAL A 23 -9.57 9.30 -12.63
N GLU A 24 -10.00 10.34 -11.91
CA GLU A 24 -9.16 11.06 -10.94
C GLU A 24 -8.68 10.13 -9.82
N SER A 25 -9.57 9.27 -9.29
CA SER A 25 -9.18 8.27 -8.30
C SER A 25 -8.17 7.27 -8.83
N LEU A 26 -8.31 6.82 -10.08
CA LEU A 26 -7.35 5.90 -10.72
C LEU A 26 -5.99 6.57 -10.97
N ALA A 27 -5.99 7.85 -11.35
CA ALA A 27 -4.76 8.62 -11.54
C ALA A 27 -4.01 8.85 -10.22
N LEU A 28 -4.75 9.11 -9.13
CA LEU A 28 -4.18 9.21 -7.79
C LEU A 28 -3.54 7.88 -7.38
N GLN A 29 -4.28 6.77 -7.52
CA GLN A 29 -3.77 5.43 -7.21
C GLN A 29 -2.52 5.08 -8.03
N ALA A 30 -2.51 5.39 -9.33
CA ALA A 30 -1.35 5.15 -10.17
C ALA A 30 -0.13 5.99 -9.74
N SER A 31 -0.35 7.20 -9.21
CA SER A 31 0.71 8.04 -8.68
C SER A 31 1.30 7.44 -7.39
N ASP A 32 0.43 6.99 -6.48
CA ASP A 32 0.83 6.31 -5.24
C ASP A 32 1.60 5.00 -5.53
N ASP A 33 1.18 4.25 -6.56
CA ASP A 33 1.86 3.03 -7.01
C ASP A 33 3.26 3.34 -7.59
N VAL A 34 3.41 4.40 -8.38
CA VAL A 34 4.71 4.83 -8.93
C VAL A 34 5.65 5.29 -7.82
N ASP A 35 5.15 6.03 -6.85
CA ASP A 35 5.94 6.43 -5.67
C ASP A 35 6.41 5.18 -4.90
N SER A 36 5.54 4.19 -4.71
CA SER A 36 5.89 2.91 -4.10
C SER A 36 6.97 2.15 -4.89
N LEU A 37 6.94 2.19 -6.22
CA LEU A 37 7.97 1.58 -7.08
C LEU A 37 9.32 2.30 -6.97
N HIS A 38 9.33 3.64 -6.91
CA HIS A 38 10.58 4.39 -6.69
C HIS A 38 11.22 4.06 -5.35
N GLU A 39 10.40 3.74 -4.35
CA GLU A 39 10.88 3.38 -3.02
C GLU A 39 11.49 1.98 -3.01
N LEU A 40 10.86 1.02 -3.70
CA LEU A 40 11.45 -0.29 -3.96
C LEU A 40 12.79 -0.19 -4.71
N GLN A 41 12.86 0.65 -5.75
CA GLN A 41 14.11 0.88 -6.49
C GLN A 41 15.24 1.38 -5.58
N ARG A 42 14.96 2.35 -4.71
CA ARG A 42 15.94 2.88 -3.74
C ARG A 42 16.35 1.83 -2.71
N ALA A 43 15.42 1.00 -2.25
CA ALA A 43 15.71 -0.11 -1.36
C ALA A 43 16.65 -1.14 -2.01
N TYR A 44 16.38 -1.53 -3.26
CA TYR A 44 17.22 -2.46 -4.00
C TYR A 44 18.60 -1.88 -4.33
N ALA A 45 18.71 -0.59 -4.68
CA ALA A 45 20.00 0.07 -4.85
C ALA A 45 20.81 0.10 -3.53
N GLY A 46 20.13 0.27 -2.39
CA GLY A 46 20.76 0.14 -1.08
C GLY A 46 21.31 -1.26 -0.79
N LEU A 47 20.55 -2.31 -1.14
CA LEU A 47 20.99 -3.71 -1.03
C LEU A 47 22.16 -4.02 -1.97
N GLU A 48 22.11 -3.54 -3.21
CA GLU A 48 23.18 -3.70 -4.19
C GLU A 48 24.50 -3.12 -3.65
N LYS A 49 24.48 -1.90 -3.10
CA LYS A 49 25.66 -1.29 -2.49
C LYS A 49 26.22 -2.13 -1.33
N LEU A 50 25.37 -2.63 -0.42
CA LEU A 50 25.81 -3.48 0.70
C LEU A 50 26.44 -4.80 0.24
N ILE A 51 25.97 -5.37 -0.86
CA ILE A 51 26.50 -6.62 -1.43
C ILE A 51 27.79 -6.34 -2.20
N VAL A 52 27.81 -5.32 -3.05
CA VAL A 52 28.97 -4.93 -3.86
C VAL A 52 30.14 -4.51 -2.96
N SER A 53 29.90 -3.72 -1.91
CA SER A 53 30.92 -3.33 -0.92
C SER A 53 31.49 -4.52 -0.14
N GLN A 54 30.81 -5.67 -0.08
CA GLN A 54 31.37 -6.91 0.50
C GLN A 54 32.25 -7.69 -0.48
N THR A 55 32.11 -7.47 -1.79
CA THR A 55 32.82 -8.24 -2.83
C THR A 55 34.12 -7.61 -3.30
N VAL A 56 34.32 -6.31 -3.07
CA VAL A 56 35.50 -5.59 -3.58
C VAL A 56 36.29 -5.04 -2.39
N ASN A 57 37.50 -5.57 -2.21
CA ASN A 57 38.46 -5.14 -1.20
C ASN A 57 39.14 -3.80 -1.58
N ASP A 58 38.38 -2.85 -2.16
CA ASP A 58 38.90 -1.61 -2.74
C ASP A 58 38.54 -0.40 -1.88
N THR A 59 39.51 0.50 -1.81
CA THR A 59 39.66 1.67 -0.93
C THR A 59 38.62 2.79 -1.04
N GLU A 60 37.47 2.56 -1.68
CA GLU A 60 36.32 3.47 -1.66
C GLU A 60 35.09 2.74 -1.08
N GLU A 61 34.91 2.86 0.23
CA GLU A 61 33.69 2.36 0.88
C GLU A 61 32.46 3.12 0.36
N ILE A 62 31.69 2.48 -0.51
CA ILE A 62 30.38 3.01 -0.93
C ILE A 62 29.37 2.67 0.17
N HIS A 63 28.98 3.70 0.93
CA HIS A 63 27.99 3.61 1.99
C HIS A 63 26.57 3.93 1.48
N PRO A 64 25.54 3.16 1.85
CA PRO A 64 24.15 3.50 1.51
C PRO A 64 23.70 4.80 2.21
N THR A 65 22.90 5.59 1.51
CA THR A 65 22.36 6.84 2.05
C THR A 65 21.21 6.56 3.04
N ARG A 66 20.92 7.54 3.91
CA ARG A 66 19.79 7.46 4.86
C ARG A 66 18.45 7.20 4.15
N THR A 67 18.25 7.77 2.96
CA THR A 67 17.04 7.57 2.15
C THR A 67 16.94 6.14 1.65
N GLU A 68 18.05 5.56 1.20
CA GLU A 68 18.11 4.16 0.75
C GLU A 68 17.85 3.18 1.89
N LEU A 69 18.46 3.41 3.06
CA LEU A 69 18.19 2.63 4.26
C LEU A 69 16.73 2.77 4.73
N GLY A 70 16.18 3.99 4.70
CA GLY A 70 14.78 4.24 5.06
C GLY A 70 13.80 3.52 4.12
N ALA A 71 14.09 3.53 2.82
CA ALA A 71 13.30 2.82 1.82
C ALA A 71 13.34 1.29 2.05
N LEU A 72 14.52 0.74 2.34
CA LEU A 72 14.69 -0.68 2.67
C LEU A 72 13.88 -1.09 3.90
N VAL A 73 13.98 -0.32 4.98
CA VAL A 73 13.25 -0.58 6.23
C VAL A 73 11.74 -0.56 6.00
N ARG A 74 11.23 0.39 5.22
CA ARG A 74 9.80 0.43 4.92
C ARG A 74 9.33 -0.80 4.14
N VAL A 75 10.03 -1.18 3.07
CA VAL A 75 9.65 -2.36 2.26
C VAL A 75 9.62 -3.62 3.14
N VAL A 76 10.62 -3.80 4.00
CA VAL A 76 10.66 -4.91 4.96
C VAL A 76 9.50 -4.86 5.94
N ASN A 77 9.15 -3.68 6.46
CA ASN A 77 8.04 -3.51 7.39
C ASN A 77 6.68 -3.80 6.74
N GLU A 78 6.44 -3.35 5.51
CA GLU A 78 5.20 -3.61 4.79
C GLU A 78 5.02 -5.11 4.50
N GLU A 79 6.09 -5.80 4.08
CA GLU A 79 6.04 -7.24 3.88
C GLU A 79 5.86 -8.01 5.21
N LEU A 80 6.51 -7.57 6.28
CA LEU A 80 6.31 -8.16 7.61
C LEU A 80 4.85 -8.00 8.07
N LYS A 81 4.27 -6.82 7.89
CA LYS A 81 2.87 -6.53 8.19
C LYS A 81 1.94 -7.45 7.40
N ARG A 82 2.14 -7.58 6.08
CA ARG A 82 1.37 -8.50 5.22
C ARG A 82 1.42 -9.93 5.74
N ARG A 83 2.59 -10.40 6.17
CA ARG A 83 2.76 -11.76 6.72
C ARG A 83 2.05 -11.95 8.06
N ILE A 84 2.08 -10.93 8.93
CA ILE A 84 1.34 -10.95 10.20
C ILE A 84 -0.16 -11.05 9.92
N GLU A 85 -0.69 -10.21 9.03
CA GLU A 85 -2.11 -10.23 8.65
C GLU A 85 -2.54 -11.59 8.09
N ALA A 86 -1.72 -12.19 7.22
CA ALA A 86 -1.96 -13.53 6.68
C ALA A 86 -1.94 -14.60 7.78
N ALA A 87 -1.00 -14.52 8.72
CA ALA A 87 -0.91 -15.45 9.85
C ALA A 87 -2.12 -15.32 10.80
N ASP A 88 -2.54 -14.09 11.11
CA ASP A 88 -3.73 -13.82 11.92
C ASP A 88 -4.99 -14.38 11.26
N SER A 89 -5.16 -14.17 9.95
CA SER A 89 -6.28 -14.75 9.18
C SER A 89 -6.26 -16.28 9.21
N ALA A 90 -5.08 -16.89 9.10
CA ALA A 90 -4.95 -18.35 9.17
C ALA A 90 -5.31 -18.86 10.57
N LEU A 91 -4.84 -18.22 11.63
CA LEU A 91 -5.16 -18.56 13.03
C LEU A 91 -6.66 -18.43 13.32
N GLN A 92 -7.30 -17.36 12.84
CA GLN A 92 -8.75 -17.20 12.96
C GLN A 92 -9.51 -18.32 12.25
N SER A 93 -9.10 -18.68 11.04
CA SER A 93 -9.70 -19.78 10.27
C SER A 93 -9.55 -21.12 11.01
N LEU A 94 -8.37 -21.38 11.59
CA LEU A 94 -8.10 -22.57 12.39
C LEU A 94 -8.98 -22.65 13.64
N ARG A 95 -9.16 -21.52 14.34
CA ARG A 95 -10.03 -21.44 15.52
C ARG A 95 -11.49 -21.71 15.16
N ILE A 96 -11.99 -21.11 14.08
CA ILE A 96 -13.35 -21.35 13.58
C ILE A 96 -13.55 -22.83 13.25
N ALA A 97 -12.57 -23.47 12.58
CA ALA A 97 -12.65 -24.88 12.24
C ALA A 97 -12.65 -25.79 13.48
N LEU A 98 -11.88 -25.46 14.51
CA LEU A 98 -11.86 -26.20 15.78
C LEU A 98 -13.17 -26.02 16.56
N ASP A 99 -13.72 -24.81 16.60
CA ASP A 99 -15.01 -24.53 17.25
C ASP A 99 -16.17 -25.21 16.49
N ALA A 100 -16.08 -25.32 15.17
CA ALA A 100 -17.06 -26.03 14.34
C ALA A 100 -16.91 -27.57 14.38
N GLY A 101 -15.72 -28.08 14.72
CA GLY A 101 -15.37 -29.50 14.73
C GLY A 101 -15.34 -30.16 16.12
N GLY A 102 -15.64 -29.42 17.19
CA GLY A 102 -15.68 -29.97 18.56
C GLY A 102 -16.78 -31.04 18.73
N PRO A 103 -16.53 -32.12 19.51
CA PRO A 103 -17.51 -33.19 19.69
C PRO A 103 -18.76 -32.66 20.41
N ARG A 104 -19.93 -32.89 19.81
CA ARG A 104 -21.23 -32.73 20.47
C ARG A 104 -21.52 -33.92 21.37
#